data_AF-A0A5N6TQW3-F1
#
_entry.id   AF-A0A5N6TQW3-F1
#
_cell.length_a   1.000
_cell.length_b   1.000
_cell.length_c   1.000
_cell.angle_alpha   90.00
_cell.angle_beta   90.00
_cell.angle_gamma   90.00
#
_symmetry.space_group_name_H-M   'P 1'
#
loop_
_entity.id
_entity.type
_entity.pdbx_description
1 polymer ?
#
loop_
_entity_poly.entity_id
_entity_poly.type
_entity_poly.pdbx_seq_one_letter_code
_entity_poly.pdbx_strand_id
1 'polypeptide(L)'
;MEVWTEHKSHSVEGHTLTGELRYRGETIWGPTHCHDNTLQLGRALTEADWRFTMLFENRSHSVEGHVRKISVKNWNGDLLLNGLSCHDNMDSLARAVMERVRTDGPP
;
A
#
# COMPACT_ATOMS: atom_id res chain seq x y z
N MET A 1 6.61 12.41 -4.71
CA MET A 1 6.21 11.03 -4.39
C MET A 1 4.89 10.76 -5.06
N GLU A 2 4.69 9.55 -5.55
CA GLU A 2 3.45 9.12 -6.20
C GLU A 2 3.14 7.67 -5.83
N VAL A 3 1.87 7.40 -5.54
CA VAL A 3 1.34 6.06 -5.30
C VAL A 3 0.07 5.93 -6.12
N TRP A 4 0.00 4.91 -6.95
CA TRP A 4 -1.12 4.71 -7.86
C TRP A 4 -1.44 3.23 -8.02
N THR A 5 -2.67 2.97 -8.42
CA THR A 5 -3.15 1.63 -8.77
C THR A 5 -3.56 1.57 -10.24
N GLU A 6 -3.39 0.39 -10.83
CA GLU A 6 -3.74 0.11 -12.23
C GLU A 6 -4.52 -1.20 -12.30
N HIS A 7 -5.42 -1.34 -13.27
CA HIS A 7 -6.10 -2.61 -13.51
C HIS A 7 -5.10 -3.67 -14.04
N LYS A 8 -5.26 -4.91 -13.60
CA LYS A 8 -4.60 -6.08 -14.19
C LYS A 8 -5.59 -7.20 -14.47
N SER A 9 -5.16 -8.19 -15.24
CA SER A 9 -5.86 -9.46 -15.38
C SER A 9 -6.07 -10.12 -14.02
N HIS A 10 -7.25 -10.70 -13.82
CA HIS A 10 -7.63 -11.35 -12.56
C HIS A 10 -6.68 -12.50 -12.22
N SER A 11 -6.20 -12.54 -10.97
CA SER A 11 -5.42 -13.66 -10.43
C SER A 11 -5.84 -13.94 -8.99
N VAL A 12 -5.61 -15.15 -8.50
CA VAL A 12 -5.95 -15.54 -7.12
C VAL A 12 -4.66 -15.79 -6.33
N GLU A 13 -4.55 -15.17 -5.16
CA GLU A 13 -3.45 -15.36 -4.19
C GLU A 13 -4.06 -15.57 -2.78
N GLY A 14 -3.38 -16.35 -1.93
CA GLY A 14 -3.83 -16.64 -0.56
C GLY A 14 -3.38 -15.56 0.45
N HIS A 15 -4.22 -15.26 1.44
CA HIS A 15 -4.05 -14.22 2.46
C HIS A 15 -3.62 -14.78 3.80
N THR A 16 -2.88 -13.96 4.53
CA THR A 16 -2.40 -14.27 5.89
C THR A 16 -2.37 -13.04 6.81
N LEU A 17 -2.62 -11.81 6.32
CA LEU A 17 -2.36 -10.56 7.07
C LEU A 17 -3.53 -9.57 7.11
N THR A 18 -3.52 -8.70 8.13
CA THR A 18 -4.27 -7.44 8.22
C THR A 18 -3.25 -6.31 8.22
N GLY A 19 -3.51 -5.21 7.49
CA GLY A 19 -2.62 -4.05 7.40
C GLY A 19 -3.30 -2.76 7.81
N GLU A 20 -2.58 -1.92 8.55
CA GLU A 20 -2.96 -0.56 8.91
C GLU A 20 -1.86 0.40 8.45
N LEU A 21 -2.23 1.50 7.79
CA LEU A 21 -1.29 2.53 7.37
C LEU A 21 -1.39 3.74 8.32
N ARG A 22 -0.24 4.14 8.82
CA ARG A 22 -0.06 5.33 9.64
C ARG A 22 0.75 6.39 8.92
N TYR A 23 0.45 7.64 9.23
CA TYR A 23 1.21 8.82 8.84
C TYR A 23 1.54 9.64 10.09
N ARG A 24 2.83 9.83 10.39
CA ARG A 24 3.32 10.46 11.64
C ARG A 24 2.71 9.85 12.91
N GLY A 25 2.46 8.54 12.89
CA GLY A 25 1.85 7.81 14.01
C GLY A 25 0.32 7.81 14.04
N GLU A 26 -0.36 8.62 13.22
CA GLU A 26 -1.82 8.62 13.10
C GLU A 26 -2.30 7.64 12.03
N THR A 27 -3.30 6.83 12.34
CA THR A 27 -3.93 5.94 11.36
C THR A 27 -4.65 6.75 10.29
N ILE A 28 -4.25 6.55 9.03
CA ILE A 28 -4.87 7.21 7.87
C ILE A 28 -5.61 6.24 6.96
N TRP A 29 -5.38 4.94 7.12
CA TRP A 29 -6.07 3.90 6.38
C TRP A 29 -5.98 2.56 7.11
N GLY A 30 -7.06 1.77 7.05
CA GLY A 30 -7.15 0.47 7.71
C GLY A 30 -7.72 0.51 9.14
N PRO A 31 -7.69 -0.63 9.86
CA PRO A 31 -7.14 -1.92 9.44
C PRO A 31 -7.97 -2.56 8.31
N THR A 32 -7.31 -3.08 7.27
CA THR A 32 -7.98 -3.87 6.22
C THR A 32 -7.23 -5.15 5.88
N HIS A 33 -7.87 -6.02 5.11
CA HIS A 33 -7.30 -7.28 4.69
C HIS A 33 -6.14 -7.07 3.69
N CYS A 34 -4.96 -7.63 4.02
CA CYS A 34 -3.73 -7.46 3.24
C CYS A 34 -3.01 -8.80 3.02
N HIS A 35 -2.04 -8.81 2.11
CA HIS A 35 -1.26 -9.99 1.72
C HIS A 35 0.14 -9.94 2.32
N ASP A 36 0.85 -11.06 2.39
CA ASP A 36 2.29 -11.07 2.76
C ASP A 36 3.11 -10.14 1.83
N ASN A 37 2.70 -10.06 0.57
CA ASN A 37 3.30 -9.17 -0.42
C ASN A 37 3.18 -7.67 -0.04
N THR A 38 2.24 -7.32 0.85
CA THR A 38 2.00 -5.96 1.33
C THR A 38 3.11 -5.49 2.28
N LEU A 39 3.94 -6.40 2.82
CA LEU A 39 5.19 -6.03 3.50
C LEU A 39 6.12 -5.23 2.56
N GLN A 40 6.16 -5.58 1.26
CA GLN A 40 6.95 -4.84 0.28
C GLN A 40 6.39 -3.44 0.06
N LEU A 41 5.06 -3.30 0.01
CA LEU A 41 4.40 -2.01 -0.07
C LEU A 41 4.72 -1.14 1.16
N GLY A 42 4.63 -1.71 2.37
CA GLY A 42 4.96 -0.99 3.60
C GLY A 42 6.39 -0.46 3.60
N ARG A 43 7.37 -1.30 3.19
CA ARG A 43 8.77 -0.88 3.04
C ARG A 43 8.95 0.22 2.00
N ALA A 44 8.35 0.07 0.82
CA ALA A 44 8.44 1.06 -0.24
C ALA A 44 7.83 2.41 0.16
N LEU A 45 6.74 2.42 0.91
CA LEU A 45 6.13 3.64 1.43
C LEU A 45 7.03 4.35 2.46
N THR A 46 7.57 3.61 3.42
CA THR A 46 8.48 4.16 4.43
C THR A 46 9.80 4.65 3.81
N GLU A 47 10.31 3.96 2.79
CA GLU A 47 11.50 4.39 2.05
C GLU A 47 11.23 5.63 1.18
N ALA A 48 10.06 5.70 0.54
CA ALA A 48 9.66 6.88 -0.21
C ALA A 48 9.51 8.11 0.68
N ASP A 49 8.97 7.91 1.90
CA ASP A 49 8.73 8.96 2.88
C ASP A 49 8.59 8.36 4.29
N TRP A 50 9.57 8.68 5.15
CA TRP A 50 9.71 8.12 6.50
C TRP A 50 8.52 8.38 7.42
N ARG A 51 7.65 9.35 7.07
CA ARG A 51 6.43 9.65 7.83
C ARG A 51 5.38 8.56 7.69
N PHE A 52 5.44 7.74 6.65
CA PHE A 52 4.54 6.60 6.47
C PHE A 52 5.07 5.35 7.14
N THR A 53 4.19 4.60 7.79
CA THR A 53 4.51 3.31 8.39
C THR A 53 3.31 2.38 8.23
N MET A 54 3.53 1.15 7.76
CA MET A 54 2.50 0.11 7.81
C MET A 54 2.72 -0.80 9.01
N LEU A 55 1.64 -1.09 9.72
CA LEU A 55 1.56 -2.12 10.74
C LEU A 55 0.85 -3.33 10.17
N PHE A 56 1.33 -4.53 10.53
CA PHE A 56 0.80 -5.80 10.06
C PHE A 56 0.47 -6.71 11.24
N GLU A 57 -0.71 -7.33 11.19
CA GLU A 57 -1.14 -8.33 12.16
C GLU A 57 -1.49 -9.64 11.44
N ASN A 58 -1.03 -10.78 11.98
CA ASN A 58 -1.30 -12.11 11.43
C ASN A 58 -2.76 -12.53 11.64
N ARG A 59 -3.35 -13.21 10.66
CA ARG A 59 -4.72 -13.75 10.74
C ARG A 59 -4.89 -15.06 9.98
N SER A 60 -6.02 -15.71 10.20
CA SER A 60 -6.41 -16.97 9.55
C SER A 60 -6.56 -16.84 8.04
N HIS A 61 -6.09 -17.87 7.33
CA HIS A 61 -5.91 -17.91 5.87
C HIS A 61 -7.21 -17.69 5.08
N SER A 62 -7.18 -16.86 4.03
CA SER A 62 -8.26 -16.72 3.04
C SER A 62 -7.72 -16.79 1.61
N VAL A 63 -8.59 -16.89 0.61
CA VAL A 63 -8.23 -16.78 -0.82
C VAL A 63 -9.16 -15.74 -1.44
N GLU A 64 -8.61 -14.78 -2.17
CA GLU A 64 -9.35 -13.64 -2.74
C GLU A 64 -8.66 -13.22 -4.04
N GLY A 65 -9.43 -12.72 -4.99
CA GLY A 65 -8.94 -12.42 -6.32
C GLY A 65 -8.38 -11.00 -6.44
N HIS A 66 -7.14 -10.88 -6.91
CA HIS A 66 -6.51 -9.62 -7.27
C HIS A 66 -6.93 -9.14 -8.65
N VAL A 67 -7.29 -7.86 -8.74
CA VAL A 67 -7.66 -7.19 -10.00
C VAL A 67 -6.87 -5.88 -10.21
N ARG A 68 -6.00 -5.52 -9.26
CA ARG A 68 -5.18 -4.31 -9.31
C ARG A 68 -3.69 -4.63 -9.20
N LYS A 69 -2.88 -3.67 -9.60
CA LYS A 69 -1.49 -3.54 -9.23
C LYS A 69 -1.26 -2.20 -8.56
N ILE A 70 -0.44 -2.15 -7.53
CA ILE A 70 -0.03 -0.90 -6.86
C ILE A 70 1.46 -0.63 -7.08
N SER A 71 1.81 0.63 -7.32
CA SER A 71 3.17 1.10 -7.54
C SER A 71 3.49 2.28 -6.63
N VAL A 72 4.77 2.46 -6.30
CA VAL A 72 5.27 3.54 -5.44
C VAL A 72 6.51 4.16 -6.06
N LYS A 73 6.50 5.49 -6.19
CA LYS A 73 7.61 6.31 -6.67
C LYS A 73 7.97 7.35 -5.61
N ASN A 74 9.25 7.49 -5.29
CA ASN A 74 9.71 8.41 -4.25
C ASN A 74 9.67 9.89 -4.71
N TRP A 75 10.16 10.81 -3.88
CA TRP A 75 10.23 12.24 -4.20
C TRP A 75 11.26 12.58 -5.30
N ASN A 76 12.32 11.78 -5.44
CA ASN A 76 13.36 11.96 -6.47
C ASN A 76 12.94 11.39 -7.83
N GLY A 77 11.85 10.63 -7.86
CA GLY A 77 11.32 10.00 -9.05
C GLY A 77 11.78 8.56 -9.28
N ASP A 78 12.43 7.94 -8.29
CA ASP A 78 12.81 6.53 -8.35
C ASP A 78 11.59 5.64 -8.07
N LEU A 79 11.44 4.59 -8.86
CA LEU A 79 10.37 3.60 -8.71
C LEU A 79 10.78 2.56 -7.65
N LEU A 80 10.22 2.66 -6.46
CA LEU A 80 10.54 1.77 -5.33
C LEU A 80 9.70 0.50 -5.32
N LEU A 81 8.48 0.57 -5.86
CA LEU A 81 7.62 -0.59 -6.06
C LEU A 81 6.97 -0.50 -7.44
N ASN A 82 7.14 -1.55 -8.24
CA ASN A 82 6.63 -1.60 -9.59
C ASN A 82 5.56 -2.70 -9.75
N GLY A 83 4.31 -2.32 -9.56
CA GLY A 83 3.17 -3.15 -9.94
C GLY A 83 2.96 -4.39 -9.08
N LEU A 84 2.88 -4.22 -7.76
CA LEU A 84 2.55 -5.28 -6.81
C LEU A 84 1.07 -5.70 -6.94
N SER A 85 0.82 -6.99 -7.16
CA SER A 85 -0.53 -7.57 -7.21
C SER A 85 -1.36 -7.25 -5.97
N CYS A 86 -2.53 -6.67 -6.15
CA CYS A 86 -3.41 -6.30 -5.04
C CYS A 86 -4.90 -6.26 -5.40
N HIS A 87 -5.72 -5.94 -4.41
CA HIS A 87 -7.17 -5.78 -4.53
C HIS A 87 -7.56 -4.36 -4.90
N ASP A 88 -8.83 -4.20 -5.26
CA ASP A 88 -9.49 -2.92 -5.49
C ASP A 88 -9.48 -2.02 -4.26
N ASN A 89 -9.52 -2.59 -3.04
CA ASN A 89 -9.41 -1.83 -1.80
C ASN A 89 -8.13 -0.98 -1.71
N MET A 90 -7.06 -1.33 -2.42
CA MET A 90 -5.82 -0.58 -2.45
C MET A 90 -5.94 0.77 -3.16
N ASP A 91 -6.99 0.98 -3.96
CA ASP A 91 -7.31 2.29 -4.53
C ASP A 91 -7.53 3.31 -3.40
N SER A 92 -8.16 2.90 -2.29
CA SER A 92 -8.38 3.75 -1.12
C SER A 92 -7.09 4.01 -0.33
N LEU A 93 -6.15 3.06 -0.29
CA LEU A 93 -4.83 3.28 0.31
C LEU A 93 -4.03 4.31 -0.49
N ALA A 94 -3.95 4.11 -1.82
CA ALA A 94 -3.23 5.02 -2.70
C ALA A 94 -3.79 6.44 -2.57
N ARG A 95 -5.12 6.58 -2.51
CA ARG A 95 -5.78 7.86 -2.26
C ARG A 95 -5.38 8.48 -0.92
N ALA A 96 -5.42 7.73 0.18
CA ALA A 96 -5.07 8.24 1.51
C ALA A 96 -3.61 8.73 1.57
N VAL A 97 -2.67 8.01 0.93
CA VAL A 97 -1.28 8.45 0.79
C VAL A 97 -1.20 9.76 -0.01
N MET A 98 -1.82 9.80 -1.19
CA MET A 98 -1.73 10.96 -2.08
C MET A 98 -2.41 12.21 -1.52
N GLU A 99 -3.43 12.05 -0.67
CA GLU A 99 -4.02 13.16 0.08
C GLU A 99 -3.00 13.77 1.06
N ARG A 100 -2.28 12.96 1.84
CA ARG A 100 -1.23 13.47 2.74
C ARG A 100 -0.05 14.09 2.01
N VAL A 101 0.39 13.46 0.91
CA VAL A 101 1.44 13.99 0.03
C VAL A 101 1.05 15.36 -0.53
N ARG A 102 -0.21 15.56 -0.92
CA ARG A 102 -0.71 16.84 -1.44
C ARG A 102 -0.78 17.91 -0.36
N THR A 103 -1.20 17.54 0.85
CA THR A 103 -1.35 18.49 1.97
C THR A 103 0.01 18.93 2.52
N ASP A 104 0.92 17.99 2.74
CA ASP A 104 2.14 18.26 3.52
C ASP A 104 3.39 18.44 2.65
N GLY A 105 3.32 18.09 1.36
CA GLY A 105 4.46 18.17 0.44
C GLY A 105 5.61 17.23 0.81
N PRO A 106 6.81 17.44 0.25
CA PRO A 106 8.02 16.70 0.63
C PRO A 106 8.35 16.88 2.12
N PRO A 107 8.91 15.85 2.79
CA PRO A 107 9.38 15.98 4.18
C PRO A 107 10.55 16.95 4.34
#